data_AF-A0A8B5WM89-F1
#
_entry.id   AF-A0A8B5WM89-F1
#
_cell.length_a   1.000
_cell.length_b   1.000
_cell.length_c   1.000
_cell.angle_alpha   90.00
_cell.angle_beta   90.00
_cell.angle_gamma   90.00
#
_symmetry.space_group_name_H-M   'P 1'
#
loop_
_entity.id
_entity.type
_entity.pdbx_description
1 polymer ?
#
loop_
_entity_poly.entity_id
_entity_poly.type
_entity_poly.pdbx_seq_one_letter_code
_entity_poly.pdbx_strand_id
1 'polypeptide(L)'
;MTVFLDTHVAVFVHEGNPDLLSATAIHLLESADSTRVSPIVVLELQYLFESRKIAFPGDEIIGFLSDQFGVLVDTEGMGDAVLRSVGFSWTRDPFDRIITAHAAL
;
A
#
# COMPACT_ATOMS: atom_id res chain seq x y z
N MET A 1 -2.23 14.88 8.20
CA MET A 1 -1.67 14.39 6.93
C MET A 1 -2.17 12.99 6.66
N THR A 2 -2.52 12.68 5.40
CA THR A 2 -2.86 11.31 4.98
C THR A 2 -1.62 10.62 4.43
N VAL A 3 -1.37 9.38 4.84
CA VAL A 3 -0.28 8.54 4.32
C VAL A 3 -0.87 7.36 3.56
N PHE A 4 -0.37 7.12 2.36
CA PHE A 4 -0.66 5.91 1.59
C PHE A 4 0.48 4.90 1.76
N LEU A 5 0.15 3.67 2.13
CA LEU A 5 1.11 2.57 2.18
C LEU A 5 1.30 1.99 0.78
N ASP A 6 2.55 1.75 0.44
CA ASP A 6 2.96 0.84 -0.63
C ASP A 6 2.74 -0.63 -0.21
N THR A 7 2.71 -1.53 -1.19
CA THR A 7 2.59 -2.98 -1.02
C THR A 7 3.66 -3.56 -0.11
N HIS A 8 4.94 -3.22 -0.28
CA HIS A 8 5.98 -3.79 0.59
C HIS A 8 5.92 -3.21 2.00
N VAL A 9 5.55 -1.93 2.15
CA VAL A 9 5.34 -1.33 3.48
C VAL A 9 4.17 -2.01 4.20
N ALA A 10 3.08 -2.33 3.50
CA ALA A 10 1.96 -3.09 4.07
C ALA A 10 2.42 -4.47 4.58
N VAL A 11 3.26 -5.18 3.83
CA VAL A 11 3.87 -6.44 4.26
C VAL A 11 4.75 -6.24 5.51
N PHE A 12 5.62 -5.23 5.52
CA PHE A 12 6.53 -4.98 6.64
C PHE A 12 5.80 -4.62 7.93
N VAL A 13 4.74 -3.80 7.84
CA VAL A 13 3.89 -3.48 8.98
C VAL A 13 3.17 -4.73 9.49
N HIS A 14 2.67 -5.58 8.58
CA HIS A 14 2.05 -6.86 8.93
C HIS A 14 3.02 -7.81 9.64
N GLU A 15 4.29 -7.87 9.22
CA GLU A 15 5.32 -8.68 9.85
C GLU A 15 5.71 -8.18 11.27
N GLY A 16 5.31 -6.96 11.63
CA GLY A 16 5.54 -6.40 12.97
C GLY A 16 7.02 -6.17 13.30
N ASN A 17 7.90 -6.12 12.29
CA ASN A 17 9.32 -5.90 12.48
C ASN A 17 9.71 -4.45 12.12
N PRO A 18 9.95 -3.57 13.11
CA PRO A 18 10.27 -2.16 12.86
C PRO A 18 11.60 -1.96 12.12
N ASP A 19 12.51 -2.94 12.13
CA ASP A 19 13.80 -2.85 11.42
C ASP A 19 13.64 -2.84 9.90
N LEU A 20 12.46 -3.24 9.39
CA LEU A 20 12.11 -3.19 7.97
C LEU A 20 11.66 -1.78 7.53
N LEU A 21 11.43 -0.87 8.48
CA LEU A 21 10.99 0.49 8.22
C LEU A 21 12.06 1.49 8.67
N SER A 22 12.28 2.50 7.83
CA SER A 22 13.14 3.62 8.25
C SER A 22 12.51 4.39 9.41
N ALA A 23 13.34 5.02 10.24
CA ALA A 23 12.86 5.91 11.32
C ALA A 23 11.92 7.01 10.79
N THR A 24 12.18 7.53 9.60
CA THR A 24 11.30 8.51 8.93
C THR A 24 9.94 7.91 8.59
N ALA A 25 9.90 6.68 8.08
CA ALA A 25 8.64 6.01 7.75
C ALA A 25 7.81 5.75 9.02
N ILE A 26 8.45 5.25 10.09
CA ILE A 26 7.80 5.06 11.40
C ILE A 26 7.22 6.39 11.89
N HIS A 27 8.02 7.46 11.89
CA HIS A 27 7.56 8.77 12.34
C HIS A 27 6.37 9.31 11.50
N LEU A 28 6.40 9.12 10.17
CA LEU A 28 5.29 9.52 9.30
C LEU A 28 4.02 8.73 9.59
N LEU A 29 4.13 7.44 9.89
CA LEU A 29 2.99 6.59 10.24
C LEU A 29 2.40 6.96 11.61
N GLU A 30 3.26 7.21 12.61
CA GLU A 30 2.83 7.61 13.96
C GLU A 30 2.20 9.01 14.00
N SER A 31 2.58 9.90 13.09
CA SER A 31 2.09 11.28 13.02
C SER A 31 0.98 11.51 11.98
N ALA A 32 0.59 10.46 11.24
CA ALA A 32 -0.48 10.55 10.25
C ALA A 32 -1.84 10.71 10.94
N ASP A 33 -2.71 11.55 10.37
CA ASP A 33 -4.12 11.63 10.79
C ASP A 33 -4.93 10.44 10.24
N SER A 34 -4.47 9.89 9.11
CA SER A 34 -5.12 8.79 8.41
C SER A 34 -4.10 8.01 7.60
N THR A 35 -4.08 6.69 7.77
CA THR A 35 -3.27 5.76 6.97
C THR A 35 -4.18 4.96 6.06
N ARG A 36 -3.83 4.90 4.78
CA ARG A 36 -4.65 4.32 3.73
C ARG A 36 -3.83 3.41 2.81
N VAL A 37 -4.52 2.56 2.07
CA VAL A 37 -3.95 1.74 1.00
C VAL A 37 -4.75 1.93 -0.27
N SER A 38 -4.07 1.92 -1.41
CA SER A 38 -4.74 1.89 -2.71
C SER A 38 -5.41 0.51 -2.91
N PRO A 39 -6.56 0.39 -3.58
CA PRO A 39 -7.19 -0.90 -3.85
C PRO A 39 -6.30 -1.83 -4.67
N ILE A 40 -5.40 -1.25 -5.48
CA ILE A 40 -4.43 -2.03 -6.26
C ILE A 40 -3.39 -2.73 -5.37
N VAL A 41 -3.09 -2.20 -4.19
CA VAL A 41 -2.20 -2.86 -3.21
C VAL A 41 -2.78 -4.19 -2.78
N VAL A 42 -4.11 -4.26 -2.58
CA VAL A 42 -4.79 -5.52 -2.22
C VAL A 42 -4.56 -6.58 -3.30
N LEU A 43 -4.66 -6.20 -4.57
CA LEU A 43 -4.39 -7.10 -5.69
C LEU A 43 -2.91 -7.47 -5.80
N GLU A 44 -2.00 -6.51 -5.57
CA GLU A 44 -0.57 -6.78 -5.63
C GLU A 44 -0.13 -7.76 -4.52
N LEU A 45 -0.64 -7.60 -3.29
CA LEU A 45 -0.40 -8.53 -2.20
C LEU A 45 -0.83 -9.94 -2.59
N GLN A 46 -2.03 -10.09 -3.16
CA GLN A 46 -2.52 -11.38 -3.64
C GLN A 46 -1.63 -11.94 -4.76
N TYR A 47 -1.19 -11.11 -5.70
CA TYR A 47 -0.27 -11.50 -6.77
C TYR A 47 1.09 -11.97 -6.24
N LEU A 48 1.64 -11.31 -5.21
CA LEU A 48 2.87 -11.71 -4.53
C LEU A 48 2.69 -13.05 -3.78
N PHE A 49 1.55 -13.26 -3.13
CA PHE A 49 1.21 -14.50 -2.45
C PHE A 49 1.09 -15.67 -3.44
N GLU A 50 0.37 -15.50 -4.55
CA GLU A 50 0.24 -16.50 -5.60
C GLU A 50 1.59 -16.88 -6.24
N SER A 51 2.48 -15.89 -6.33
CA SER A 51 3.86 -16.06 -6.77
C SER A 51 4.79 -16.62 -5.68
N ARG A 52 4.27 -16.91 -4.48
CA ARG A 52 5.00 -17.40 -3.29
C ARG A 52 6.13 -16.48 -2.82
N LYS A 53 5.99 -15.18 -3.04
CA LYS A 53 6.94 -14.15 -2.57
C LYS A 53 6.65 -13.68 -1.15
N ILE A 54 5.40 -13.78 -0.70
CA ILE A 54 4.96 -13.50 0.67
C ILE A 54 4.16 -14.68 1.22
N ALA A 55 4.03 -14.77 2.53
CA ALA A 55 3.44 -15.93 3.21
C ALA A 55 1.92 -15.87 3.33
N PHE A 56 1.32 -14.68 3.28
CA PHE A 56 -0.09 -14.46 3.57
C PHE A 56 -0.79 -13.80 2.37
N PRO A 57 -2.06 -14.16 2.10
CA PRO A 57 -2.84 -13.56 1.03
C PRO A 57 -3.21 -12.10 1.33
N GLY A 58 -3.65 -11.38 0.30
CA GLY A 58 -3.89 -9.95 0.39
C GLY A 58 -5.02 -9.58 1.37
N ASP A 59 -6.08 -10.38 1.43
CA ASP A 59 -7.21 -10.16 2.34
C ASP A 59 -6.81 -10.30 3.83
N GLU A 60 -5.97 -11.28 4.15
CA GLU A 60 -5.44 -11.48 5.50
C GLU A 60 -4.59 -10.29 5.97
N ILE A 61 -3.65 -9.86 5.13
CA ILE A 61 -2.78 -8.71 5.44
C ILE A 61 -3.61 -7.45 5.63
N ILE A 62 -4.56 -7.18 4.74
CA ILE A 62 -5.41 -5.99 4.81
C ILE A 62 -6.34 -6.03 6.02
N GLY A 63 -6.91 -7.19 6.33
CA GLY A 63 -7.73 -7.40 7.52
C GLY A 63 -6.95 -7.07 8.80
N PHE A 64 -5.74 -7.61 8.93
CA PHE A 64 -4.85 -7.30 10.05
C PHE A 64 -4.52 -5.80 10.15
N LEU A 65 -4.16 -5.15 9.04
CA LEU A 65 -3.83 -3.73 9.03
C LEU A 65 -5.03 -2.86 9.41
N SER A 66 -6.23 -3.24 8.99
CA SER A 66 -7.46 -2.55 9.36
C SER A 66 -7.78 -2.72 10.83
N ASP A 67 -7.73 -3.96 11.34
CA ASP A 67 -8.09 -4.28 12.72
C ASP A 67 -7.09 -3.73 13.74
N GLN A 68 -5.79 -3.79 13.45
CA GLN A 68 -4.73 -3.40 14.40
C GLN A 68 -4.35 -1.92 14.30
N PHE A 69 -4.41 -1.34 13.10
CA PHE A 69 -3.88 0.00 12.84
C PHE A 69 -4.91 0.96 12.24
N GLY A 70 -6.16 0.53 12.04
CA GLY A 70 -7.21 1.36 11.44
C GLY A 70 -6.94 1.74 9.99
N VAL A 71 -6.11 0.97 9.28
CA VAL A 71 -5.81 1.23 7.86
C VAL A 71 -7.06 1.02 7.02
N LEU A 72 -7.35 1.97 6.14
CA LEU A 72 -8.51 1.92 5.26
C LEU A 72 -8.10 1.69 3.79
N VAL A 73 -8.83 0.83 3.10
CA VAL A 73 -8.77 0.75 1.64
C VAL A 73 -9.49 1.95 1.07
N ASP A 74 -8.75 2.84 0.43
CA ASP A 74 -9.34 4.02 -0.20
C ASP A 74 -9.82 3.65 -1.60
N THR A 75 -11.11 3.78 -1.89
CA THR A 75 -11.65 3.48 -3.24
C THR A 75 -11.91 4.73 -4.07
N GLU A 76 -11.75 5.93 -3.48
CA GLU A 76 -12.06 7.18 -4.14
C GLU A 76 -11.08 7.46 -5.29
N GLY A 77 -11.57 7.93 -6.43
CA GLY A 77 -10.69 8.34 -7.54
C GLY A 77 -9.89 7.22 -8.22
N MET A 78 -10.10 5.94 -7.89
CA MET A 78 -9.30 4.83 -8.42
C MET A 78 -9.28 4.77 -9.97
N GLY A 79 -10.41 5.09 -10.61
CA GLY A 79 -10.47 5.20 -12.08
C GLY A 79 -9.55 6.29 -12.63
N ASP A 80 -9.52 7.45 -11.98
CA ASP A 80 -8.65 8.58 -12.36
C ASP A 80 -7.18 8.26 -12.10
N ALA A 81 -6.88 7.54 -11.02
CA ALA A 81 -5.54 7.05 -10.70
C ALA A 81 -5.01 6.16 -11.83
N VAL A 82 -5.82 5.21 -12.32
CA VAL A 82 -5.45 4.34 -13.45
C VAL A 82 -5.16 5.18 -14.69
N LEU A 83 -6.01 6.15 -15.04
CA LEU A 83 -5.79 7.00 -16.21
C LEU A 83 -4.52 7.86 -16.07
N ARG A 84 -4.28 8.45 -14.90
CA ARG A 84 -3.05 9.21 -14.62
C ARG A 84 -1.79 8.35 -14.66
N SER A 85 -1.86 7.10 -14.21
CA SER A 85 -0.73 6.17 -14.16
C SER A 85 -0.07 5.93 -15.53
N VAL A 86 -0.82 6.11 -16.63
CA VAL A 86 -0.32 5.98 -18.00
C VAL A 86 0.81 6.96 -18.30
N GLY A 87 0.78 8.14 -17.67
CA GLY A 87 1.81 9.18 -17.84
C GLY A 87 3.12 8.91 -17.08
N PHE A 88 3.16 7.92 -16.20
CA PHE A 88 4.36 7.62 -15.40
C PHE A 88 5.30 6.69 -16.15
N SER A 89 6.50 7.20 -16.46
CA SER A 89 7.51 6.49 -17.26
C SER A 89 8.75 6.03 -16.48
N TRP A 90 8.84 6.38 -15.18
CA TRP A 90 10.01 6.10 -14.34
C TRP A 90 10.13 4.63 -13.89
N THR A 91 9.04 3.86 -13.95
CA THR A 91 9.01 2.41 -13.72
C THR A 91 8.21 1.74 -14.81
N ARG A 92 8.40 0.43 -15.02
CA ARG A 92 7.57 -0.40 -15.92
C ARG A 92 6.51 -1.20 -15.17
N ASP A 93 6.58 -1.22 -13.85
CA ASP A 93 5.63 -1.94 -13.02
C ASP A 93 4.28 -1.20 -12.99
N PRO A 94 3.16 -1.83 -13.40
CA PRO A 94 1.85 -1.19 -13.36
C PRO A 94 1.37 -0.91 -11.93
N PHE A 95 1.74 -1.71 -10.94
CA PHE A 95 1.33 -1.52 -9.55
C PHE A 95 1.93 -0.23 -9.00
N ASP A 96 3.27 -0.09 -9.09
CA ASP A 96 3.99 1.14 -8.69
C ASP A 96 3.36 2.42 -9.27
N ARG A 97 3.03 2.38 -10.57
CA ARG A 97 2.47 3.53 -11.27
C ARG A 97 1.10 3.91 -10.73
N ILE A 98 0.23 2.91 -10.51
CA ILE A 98 -1.14 3.14 -10.06
C ILE A 98 -1.15 3.56 -8.59
N ILE A 99 -0.33 2.94 -7.72
CA ILE A 99 -0.17 3.33 -6.31
C ILE A 99 0.25 4.80 -6.22
N THR A 100 1.30 5.17 -6.96
CA THR A 100 1.80 6.54 -6.98
C THR A 100 0.76 7.52 -7.54
N ALA A 101 0.02 7.12 -8.58
CA ALA A 101 -0.98 7.99 -9.19
C ALA A 101 -2.16 8.23 -8.25
N HIS A 102 -2.56 7.21 -7.50
CA HIS A 102 -3.64 7.28 -6.53
C HIS A 102 -3.27 8.15 -5.34
N ALA A 103 -2.06 8.01 -4.80
CA ALA A 103 -1.57 8.85 -3.70
C ALA A 103 -1.40 10.34 -4.09
N ALA A 104 -1.44 10.66 -5.39
CA ALA A 104 -1.29 12.03 -5.93
C ALA A 104 -2.61 12.66 -6.39
N LEU A 105 -3.75 12.01 -6.11
CA LEU A 105 -5.09 12.60 -6.26
C LEU A 105 -5.42 13.48 -5.06
#